data_AF-A0A1E4XML1-F1
#
_entry.id   AF-A0A1E4XML1-F1
#
_cell.length_a   1.000
_cell.length_b   1.000
_cell.length_c   1.000
_cell.angle_alpha   90.00
_cell.angle_beta   90.00
_cell.angle_gamma   90.00
#
_symmetry.space_group_name_H-M   'P 1'
#
loop_
_entity.id
_entity.type
_entity.pdbx_description
1 polymer ?
#
loop_
_entity_poly.entity_id
_entity_poly.type
_entity_poly.pdbx_seq_one_letter_code
_entity_poly.pdbx_strand_id
1 'polypeptide(L)'
;MNFKLNRSALVQYEELVAVSKDNARWSFLNYIYLQFQMSLLVAFEMSKTFRALPAAFKSQKELLAWADTKKQEICPIPGLSKTQALITIGSKEGCELLRGQQFVWVRAKSNLYRNAIIAWINTHRSTSLLEHHKLAAEYCTGLARALEAKDIRKNISDAKRKRLSQEFHQQASNFMDAAQSQQTAIKSAHLLFQLDQTLDADHVINRKSLNKLPEAWVMIAPVISGANQSFGRLIEAKATKFLPDTEVIYFDAITTLKLFAPTMPSCPKKANAIFDSFEQRFQTSVELNQEFIRARATLTGLLDGTVADFFRAGN
;
A
#
# COMPACT_ATOMS: atom_id res chain seq x y z
N MET A 1 -10.92 15.86 -24.63
CA MET A 1 -9.51 16.09 -24.25
C MET A 1 -9.12 15.02 -23.25
N ASN A 2 -8.12 14.18 -23.53
CA ASN A 2 -7.59 13.23 -22.54
C ASN A 2 -6.71 14.00 -21.55
N PHE A 3 -7.33 14.55 -20.52
CA PHE A 3 -6.64 15.28 -19.48
C PHE A 3 -5.87 14.29 -18.60
N LYS A 4 -4.54 14.39 -18.59
CA LYS A 4 -3.69 13.60 -17.71
C LYS A 4 -3.18 14.52 -16.59
N LEU A 5 -3.65 14.29 -15.37
CA LEU A 5 -3.25 15.07 -14.22
C LEU A 5 -1.73 15.01 -13.99
N ASN A 6 -1.17 16.08 -13.44
CA ASN A 6 0.25 16.14 -13.13
C ASN A 6 0.59 15.23 -11.94
N ARG A 7 1.07 14.00 -12.21
CA ARG A 7 1.45 13.01 -11.19
C ARG A 7 2.38 13.57 -10.12
N SER A 8 3.37 14.38 -10.48
CA SER A 8 4.32 14.91 -9.49
C SER A 8 3.69 15.94 -8.55
N ALA A 9 2.70 16.71 -8.99
CA ALA A 9 1.96 17.61 -8.11
C ALA A 9 1.05 16.82 -7.16
N LEU A 10 0.37 15.78 -7.68
CA LEU A 10 -0.45 14.89 -6.88
C LEU A 10 0.36 14.20 -5.77
N VAL A 11 1.49 13.55 -6.11
CA VAL A 11 2.34 12.86 -5.12
C VAL A 11 2.84 13.80 -4.03
N GLN A 12 3.34 15.00 -4.39
CA GLN A 12 3.82 15.96 -3.39
C GLN A 12 2.70 16.50 -2.49
N TYR A 13 1.48 16.61 -3.01
CA TYR A 13 0.34 16.99 -2.20
C TYR A 13 -0.04 15.88 -1.22
N GLU A 14 -0.02 14.61 -1.64
CA GLU A 14 -0.24 13.48 -0.73
C GLU A 14 0.82 13.42 0.37
N GLU A 15 2.09 13.65 0.03
CA GLU A 15 3.19 13.75 1.02
C GLU A 15 2.95 14.92 2.00
N LEU A 16 2.58 16.10 1.50
CA LEU A 16 2.27 17.26 2.32
C LEU A 16 1.13 16.95 3.29
N VAL A 17 0.04 16.38 2.79
CA VAL A 17 -1.14 16.05 3.60
C VAL A 17 -0.80 14.94 4.61
N ALA A 18 0.03 13.97 4.23
CA ALA A 18 0.46 12.92 5.14
C ALA A 18 1.24 13.48 6.35
N VAL A 19 2.08 14.50 6.11
CA VAL A 19 2.90 15.15 7.14
C VAL A 19 2.11 16.18 7.95
N SER A 20 1.18 16.92 7.33
CA SER A 20 0.54 18.10 7.94
C SER A 20 -0.85 17.84 8.53
N LYS A 21 -1.49 16.70 8.25
CA LYS A 21 -2.87 16.39 8.67
C LYS A 21 -3.02 14.95 9.15
N ASP A 22 -2.18 14.49 10.08
CA ASP A 22 -2.29 13.16 10.70
C ASP A 22 -2.49 11.98 9.72
N ASN A 23 -1.78 11.98 8.58
CA ASN A 23 -1.92 10.98 7.50
C ASN A 23 -3.22 11.01 6.67
N ALA A 24 -4.00 12.09 6.68
CA ALA A 24 -5.27 12.19 5.95
C ALA A 24 -5.11 12.33 4.41
N ARG A 25 -4.53 11.36 3.67
CA ARG A 25 -4.48 11.38 2.18
C ARG A 25 -5.88 11.33 1.50
N TRP A 26 -5.99 11.17 0.17
CA TRP A 26 -7.30 11.08 -0.50
C TRP A 26 -8.16 10.00 0.16
N SER A 27 -9.32 10.40 0.70
CA SER A 27 -10.15 9.63 1.65
C SER A 27 -10.41 8.18 1.22
N PHE A 28 -10.63 7.97 -0.08
CA PHE A 28 -10.87 6.64 -0.61
C PHE A 28 -9.61 5.78 -0.70
N LEU A 29 -8.49 6.29 -1.22
CA LEU A 29 -7.23 5.51 -1.25
C LEU A 29 -6.64 5.34 0.15
N ASN A 30 -6.84 6.31 1.03
CA ASN A 30 -6.63 6.13 2.45
C ASN A 30 -7.45 4.99 2.97
N TYR A 31 -8.74 4.98 2.72
CA TYR A 31 -9.60 3.92 3.22
C TYR A 31 -9.07 2.56 2.77
N ILE A 32 -8.74 2.37 1.49
CA ILE A 32 -8.17 1.10 1.01
C ILE A 32 -6.83 0.76 1.67
N TYR A 33 -5.92 1.73 1.78
CA TYR A 33 -4.62 1.51 2.41
C TYR A 33 -4.73 1.24 3.91
N LEU A 34 -5.61 1.96 4.60
CA LEU A 34 -5.94 1.78 6.01
C LEU A 34 -6.63 0.44 6.23
N GLN A 35 -7.58 0.05 5.38
CA GLN A 35 -8.20 -1.27 5.42
C GLN A 35 -7.13 -2.36 5.34
N PHE A 36 -6.22 -2.27 4.36
CA PHE A 36 -5.09 -3.20 4.26
C PHE A 36 -4.22 -3.20 5.52
N GLN A 37 -3.84 -2.04 6.06
CA GLN A 37 -3.06 -1.95 7.29
C GLN A 37 -3.81 -2.51 8.50
N MET A 38 -5.11 -2.26 8.62
CA MET A 38 -5.96 -2.81 9.68
C MET A 38 -6.09 -4.32 9.56
N SER A 39 -6.18 -4.87 8.34
CA SER A 39 -6.15 -6.32 8.10
C SER A 39 -4.87 -6.95 8.65
N LEU A 40 -3.72 -6.31 8.41
CA LEU A 40 -2.43 -6.76 8.95
C LEU A 40 -2.39 -6.64 10.48
N LEU A 41 -2.80 -5.50 11.02
CA LEU A 41 -2.79 -5.22 12.46
C LEU A 41 -3.65 -6.24 13.22
N VAL A 42 -4.89 -6.46 12.79
CA VAL A 42 -5.79 -7.44 13.41
C VAL A 42 -5.16 -8.84 13.38
N ALA A 43 -4.59 -9.25 12.24
CA ALA A 43 -3.94 -10.54 12.13
C ALA A 43 -2.76 -10.69 13.09
N PHE A 44 -1.91 -9.66 13.22
CA PHE A 44 -0.71 -9.71 14.07
C PHE A 44 -1.04 -9.60 15.56
N GLU A 45 -1.95 -8.72 15.96
CA GLU A 45 -2.37 -8.57 17.36
C GLU A 45 -3.06 -9.82 17.89
N MET A 46 -4.03 -10.36 17.14
CA MET A 46 -4.77 -11.55 17.57
C MET A 46 -3.88 -12.80 17.63
N SER A 47 -2.92 -12.91 16.71
CA SER A 47 -2.00 -14.05 16.66
C SER A 47 -0.75 -13.87 17.53
N LYS A 48 -0.49 -12.66 17.99
CA LYS A 48 0.70 -12.28 18.76
C LYS A 48 2.02 -12.47 18.02
N THR A 49 2.00 -12.54 16.68
CA THR A 49 3.22 -12.65 15.86
C THR A 49 3.02 -12.10 14.45
N PHE A 50 4.07 -11.49 13.89
CA PHE A 50 4.08 -11.11 12.47
C PHE A 50 4.02 -12.33 11.55
N ARG A 51 4.47 -13.49 12.04
CA ARG A 51 4.54 -14.74 11.25
C ARG A 51 3.21 -15.43 11.03
N ALA A 52 2.11 -14.89 11.55
CA ALA A 52 0.79 -15.48 11.35
C ALA A 52 0.24 -15.31 9.94
N LEU A 53 0.76 -14.31 9.21
CA LEU A 53 0.36 -14.03 7.84
C LEU A 53 1.52 -14.31 6.87
N PRO A 54 1.29 -15.09 5.80
CA PRO A 54 2.21 -15.18 4.68
C PRO A 54 2.29 -13.88 3.90
N ALA A 55 3.48 -13.52 3.44
CA ALA A 55 3.73 -12.41 2.53
C ALA A 55 3.98 -12.89 1.08
N ALA A 56 4.52 -14.11 0.92
CA ALA A 56 4.68 -14.76 -0.36
C ALA A 56 4.70 -16.29 -0.23
N PHE A 57 4.47 -16.98 -1.34
CA PHE A 57 4.51 -18.41 -1.51
C PHE A 57 5.40 -18.77 -2.69
N LYS A 58 6.01 -19.95 -2.66
CA LYS A 58 6.83 -20.49 -3.74
C LYS A 58 6.08 -20.68 -5.05
N SER A 59 4.81 -21.07 -4.99
CA SER A 59 3.95 -21.21 -6.16
C SER A 59 2.48 -20.95 -5.82
N GLN A 60 1.64 -20.98 -6.86
CA GLN A 60 0.19 -20.87 -6.69
C GLN A 60 -0.37 -22.03 -5.88
N LYS A 61 0.23 -23.22 -5.97
CA LYS A 61 -0.23 -24.41 -5.28
C LYS A 61 -0.17 -24.22 -3.77
N GLU A 62 0.95 -23.71 -3.24
CA GLU A 62 1.10 -23.48 -1.81
C GLU A 62 0.16 -22.37 -1.32
N LEU A 63 -0.03 -21.31 -2.12
CA LEU A 63 -1.03 -20.27 -1.83
C LEU A 63 -2.45 -20.85 -1.72
N LEU A 64 -2.85 -21.68 -2.69
CA LEU A 64 -4.19 -22.29 -2.69
C LEU A 64 -4.37 -23.30 -1.55
N ALA A 65 -3.32 -24.06 -1.21
CA ALA A 65 -3.33 -24.98 -0.08
C ALA A 65 -3.48 -24.22 1.26
N TRP A 66 -2.76 -23.11 1.43
CA TRP A 66 -2.93 -22.23 2.59
C TRP A 66 -4.34 -21.64 2.64
N ALA A 67 -4.85 -21.15 1.51
CA ALA A 67 -6.19 -20.58 1.44
C ALA A 67 -7.26 -21.61 1.85
N ASP A 68 -7.20 -22.84 1.33
CA ASP A 68 -8.13 -23.91 1.73
C ASP A 68 -8.02 -24.25 3.22
N THR A 69 -6.79 -24.41 3.72
CA THR A 69 -6.52 -24.70 5.15
C THR A 69 -7.07 -23.60 6.06
N LYS A 70 -6.99 -22.34 5.62
CA LYS A 70 -7.49 -21.17 6.37
C LYS A 70 -8.93 -20.81 6.01
N LYS A 71 -9.61 -21.60 5.18
CA LYS A 71 -10.97 -21.38 4.66
C LYS A 71 -11.14 -19.97 4.08
N GLN A 72 -10.20 -19.59 3.22
CA GLN A 72 -10.27 -18.35 2.44
C GLN A 72 -10.96 -18.64 1.12
N GLU A 73 -11.95 -17.82 0.78
CA GLU A 73 -12.58 -17.82 -0.54
C GLU A 73 -11.60 -17.24 -1.57
N ILE A 74 -11.55 -17.87 -2.75
CA ILE A 74 -10.71 -17.41 -3.86
C ILE A 74 -11.59 -16.69 -4.88
N CYS A 75 -11.41 -15.37 -4.97
CA CYS A 75 -12.14 -14.54 -5.92
C CYS A 75 -11.26 -14.18 -7.13
N PRO A 76 -11.80 -14.23 -8.36
CA PRO A 76 -11.12 -13.69 -9.53
C PRO A 76 -11.01 -12.16 -9.42
N ILE A 77 -9.95 -11.61 -10.02
CA ILE A 77 -9.85 -10.16 -10.24
C ILE A 77 -10.43 -9.82 -11.61
N PRO A 78 -11.41 -8.90 -11.72
CA PRO A 78 -12.00 -8.52 -13.01
C PRO A 78 -10.92 -8.11 -14.03
N GLY A 79 -10.99 -8.69 -15.23
CA GLY A 79 -10.06 -8.40 -16.33
C GLY A 79 -8.69 -9.05 -16.22
N LEU A 80 -8.44 -9.92 -15.22
CA LEU A 80 -7.19 -10.67 -15.06
C LEU A 80 -7.44 -12.17 -14.94
N SER A 81 -6.52 -12.97 -15.49
CA SER A 81 -6.55 -14.43 -15.32
C SER A 81 -6.24 -14.80 -13.86
N LYS A 82 -6.94 -15.81 -13.33
CA LYS A 82 -6.65 -16.42 -12.02
C LYS A 82 -5.23 -17.00 -11.92
N THR A 83 -4.57 -17.25 -13.06
CA THR A 83 -3.16 -17.69 -13.11
C THR A 83 -2.14 -16.54 -12.99
N GLN A 84 -2.63 -15.29 -12.95
CA GLN A 84 -1.79 -14.09 -12.85
C GLN A 84 -2.05 -13.31 -11.57
N ALA A 85 -3.30 -13.23 -11.15
CA ALA A 85 -3.71 -12.55 -9.93
C ALA A 85 -5.02 -13.12 -9.38
N LEU A 86 -5.19 -13.07 -8.06
CA LEU A 86 -6.41 -13.48 -7.36
C LEU A 86 -6.56 -12.71 -6.04
N ILE A 87 -7.76 -12.73 -5.48
CA ILE A 87 -8.04 -12.22 -4.14
C ILE A 87 -8.37 -13.40 -3.23
N THR A 88 -7.81 -13.40 -2.03
CA THR A 88 -8.27 -14.26 -0.92
C THR A 88 -9.17 -13.46 0.00
N ILE A 89 -10.33 -14.00 0.36
CA ILE A 89 -11.27 -13.37 1.31
C ILE A 89 -11.54 -14.35 2.45
N GLY A 90 -11.33 -13.96 3.70
CA GLY A 90 -11.61 -14.87 4.81
C GLY A 90 -13.11 -15.11 5.00
N SER A 91 -13.51 -16.38 4.96
CA SER A 91 -14.91 -16.78 5.16
C SER A 91 -15.31 -16.71 6.64
N LYS A 92 -16.62 -16.70 6.92
CA LYS A 92 -17.14 -16.75 8.29
C LYS A 92 -16.77 -18.05 9.02
N GLU A 93 -16.63 -19.15 8.29
CA GLU A 93 -16.24 -20.46 8.82
C GLU A 93 -14.73 -20.61 9.00
N GLY A 94 -13.96 -19.64 8.50
CA GLY A 94 -12.51 -19.66 8.56
C GLY A 94 -11.90 -19.13 9.84
N CYS A 95 -10.58 -19.02 9.80
CA CYS A 95 -9.75 -18.55 10.89
C CYS A 95 -10.18 -17.15 11.34
N GLU A 96 -10.45 -16.97 12.63
CA GLU A 96 -11.04 -15.73 13.17
C GLU A 96 -10.25 -14.49 12.77
N LEU A 97 -8.91 -14.60 12.80
CA LEU A 97 -7.99 -13.51 12.46
C LEU A 97 -8.04 -13.06 11.00
N LEU A 98 -8.63 -13.86 10.10
CA LEU A 98 -8.74 -13.56 8.67
C LEU A 98 -10.17 -13.27 8.22
N ARG A 99 -11.19 -13.44 9.08
CA ARG A 99 -12.60 -13.29 8.67
C ARG A 99 -12.86 -11.90 8.08
N GLY A 100 -13.40 -11.86 6.86
CA GLY A 100 -13.69 -10.63 6.12
C GLY A 100 -12.46 -9.90 5.57
N GLN A 101 -11.24 -10.33 5.91
CA GLN A 101 -10.00 -9.72 5.42
C GLN A 101 -9.76 -10.10 3.96
N GLN A 102 -9.27 -9.15 3.18
CA GLN A 102 -9.01 -9.32 1.75
C GLN A 102 -7.54 -9.07 1.43
N PHE A 103 -6.93 -9.98 0.68
CA PHE A 103 -5.55 -9.81 0.20
C PHE A 103 -5.45 -10.09 -1.30
N VAL A 104 -4.76 -9.19 -2.01
CA VAL A 104 -4.47 -9.33 -3.43
C VAL A 104 -3.15 -10.06 -3.60
N TRP A 105 -3.17 -11.15 -4.36
CA TRP A 105 -2.02 -11.97 -4.67
C TRP A 105 -1.74 -11.94 -6.16
N VAL A 106 -0.46 -11.86 -6.52
CA VAL A 106 -0.04 -11.89 -7.92
C VAL A 106 1.16 -12.80 -8.09
N ARG A 107 1.34 -13.36 -9.28
CA ARG A 107 2.61 -13.99 -9.64
C ARG A 107 3.71 -12.93 -9.64
N ALA A 108 4.81 -13.16 -8.93
CA ALA A 108 5.89 -12.20 -8.71
C ALA A 108 6.52 -11.67 -10.02
N LYS A 109 6.48 -12.46 -11.10
CA LYS A 109 6.97 -12.04 -12.42
C LYS A 109 5.95 -11.28 -13.27
N SER A 110 4.68 -11.21 -12.84
CA SER A 110 3.62 -10.53 -13.56
C SER A 110 3.90 -9.03 -13.64
N ASN A 111 3.72 -8.45 -14.82
CA ASN A 111 3.76 -7.00 -14.99
C ASN A 111 2.39 -6.35 -14.77
N LEU A 112 1.37 -7.15 -14.43
CA LEU A 112 -0.02 -6.72 -14.27
C LEU A 112 -0.41 -6.46 -12.81
N TYR A 113 0.55 -6.47 -11.88
CA TYR A 113 0.26 -6.32 -10.44
C TYR A 113 -0.39 -4.97 -10.09
N ARG A 114 -0.06 -3.90 -10.83
CA ARG A 114 -0.76 -2.60 -10.69
C ARG A 114 -2.23 -2.70 -11.12
N ASN A 115 -2.49 -3.37 -12.24
CA ASN A 115 -3.86 -3.59 -12.72
C ASN A 115 -4.66 -4.40 -11.71
N ALA A 116 -4.03 -5.36 -11.03
CA ALA A 116 -4.67 -6.18 -10.01
C ALA A 116 -5.18 -5.33 -8.83
N ILE A 117 -4.36 -4.42 -8.30
CA ILE A 117 -4.78 -3.52 -7.22
C ILE A 117 -5.85 -2.55 -7.67
N ILE A 118 -5.71 -1.94 -8.86
CA ILE A 118 -6.73 -1.02 -9.39
C ILE A 118 -8.08 -1.73 -9.55
N ALA A 119 -8.07 -2.96 -10.08
CA ALA A 119 -9.29 -3.75 -10.24
C ALA A 119 -9.93 -4.11 -8.88
N TRP A 120 -9.12 -4.51 -7.89
CA TRP A 120 -9.60 -4.74 -6.51
C TRP A 120 -10.16 -3.46 -5.87
N ILE A 121 -9.50 -2.33 -6.05
CA ILE A 121 -9.98 -1.03 -5.59
C ILE A 121 -11.35 -0.69 -6.19
N ASN A 122 -11.54 -0.95 -7.48
CA ASN A 122 -12.80 -0.67 -8.15
C ASN A 122 -13.97 -1.51 -7.59
N THR A 123 -13.71 -2.69 -7.01
CA THR A 123 -14.78 -3.45 -6.34
C THR A 123 -15.28 -2.78 -5.06
N HIS A 124 -14.51 -1.86 -4.48
CA HIS A 124 -14.86 -1.13 -3.26
C HIS A 124 -15.51 0.23 -3.53
N ARG A 125 -15.39 0.76 -4.75
CA ARG A 125 -15.93 2.08 -5.15
C ARG A 125 -17.38 2.08 -5.58
N SER A 126 -17.88 0.93 -6.00
CA SER A 126 -19.16 0.81 -6.70
C SER A 126 -20.37 1.19 -5.82
N THR A 127 -20.21 1.21 -4.49
CA THR A 127 -21.30 1.45 -3.54
C THR A 127 -21.48 2.94 -3.17
N SER A 128 -20.52 3.83 -3.46
CA SER A 128 -20.58 5.24 -3.02
C SER A 128 -19.93 6.24 -3.99
N LEU A 129 -20.02 5.99 -5.31
CA LEU A 129 -19.42 6.83 -6.35
C LEU A 129 -19.71 8.33 -6.21
N LEU A 130 -20.92 8.72 -5.80
CA LEU A 130 -21.29 10.12 -5.60
C LEU A 130 -20.40 10.79 -4.53
N GLU A 131 -20.21 10.11 -3.40
CA GLU A 131 -19.38 10.60 -2.31
C GLU A 131 -17.90 10.63 -2.70
N HIS A 132 -17.44 9.63 -3.46
CA HIS A 132 -16.07 9.64 -3.99
C HIS A 132 -15.78 10.81 -4.91
N HIS A 133 -16.75 11.24 -5.73
CA HIS A 133 -16.60 12.44 -6.56
C HIS A 133 -16.54 13.72 -5.73
N LYS A 134 -17.35 13.87 -4.67
CA LYS A 134 -17.25 15.03 -3.76
C LYS A 134 -15.88 15.12 -3.09
N LEU A 135 -15.40 14.01 -2.54
CA LEU A 135 -14.10 13.94 -1.88
C LEU A 135 -12.95 14.17 -2.89
N ALA A 136 -13.10 13.73 -4.13
CA ALA A 136 -12.17 14.03 -5.22
C ALA A 136 -12.13 15.54 -5.55
N ALA A 137 -13.28 16.22 -5.56
CA ALA A 137 -13.35 17.66 -5.77
C ALA A 137 -12.65 18.46 -4.65
N GLU A 138 -12.90 18.11 -3.40
CA GLU A 138 -12.22 18.71 -2.24
C GLU A 138 -10.70 18.50 -2.32
N TYR A 139 -10.28 17.29 -2.69
CA TYR A 139 -8.88 16.94 -2.86
C TYR A 139 -8.20 17.79 -3.94
N CYS A 140 -8.81 17.92 -5.13
CA CYS A 140 -8.28 18.77 -6.20
C CYS A 140 -8.23 20.25 -5.82
N THR A 141 -9.24 20.74 -5.08
CA THR A 141 -9.28 22.11 -4.56
C THR A 141 -8.12 22.37 -3.60
N GLY A 142 -7.87 21.46 -2.66
CA GLY A 142 -6.78 21.57 -1.71
C GLY A 142 -5.40 21.52 -2.40
N LEU A 143 -5.25 20.68 -3.43
CA LEU A 143 -4.03 20.62 -4.23
C LEU A 143 -3.78 21.94 -4.97
N ALA A 144 -4.80 22.51 -5.61
CA ALA A 144 -4.68 23.80 -6.29
C ALA A 144 -4.23 24.91 -5.33
N ARG A 145 -4.80 24.95 -4.11
CA ARG A 145 -4.39 25.87 -3.04
C ARG A 145 -2.93 25.65 -2.61
N ALA A 146 -2.49 24.41 -2.44
CA ALA A 146 -1.10 24.10 -2.09
C ALA A 146 -0.10 24.49 -3.19
N LEU A 147 -0.51 24.41 -4.47
CA LEU A 147 0.28 24.93 -5.58
C LEU A 147 0.39 26.45 -5.48
N GLU A 148 -0.71 27.16 -5.24
CA GLU A 148 -0.76 28.62 -5.12
C GLU A 148 0.09 29.13 -3.94
N ALA A 149 0.01 28.45 -2.79
CA ALA A 149 0.78 28.76 -1.59
C ALA A 149 2.27 28.40 -1.68
N LYS A 150 2.71 27.74 -2.76
CA LYS A 150 4.09 27.25 -2.96
C LYS A 150 4.53 26.17 -1.96
N ASP A 151 3.59 25.49 -1.31
CA ASP A 151 3.87 24.38 -0.39
C ASP A 151 4.43 23.16 -1.14
N ILE A 152 3.92 22.94 -2.36
CA ILE A 152 4.36 21.88 -3.28
C ILE A 152 4.95 22.46 -4.56
N ARG A 153 5.72 21.63 -5.26
CA ARG A 153 6.40 21.96 -6.53
C ARG A 153 7.23 23.24 -6.42
N LYS A 154 8.07 23.37 -5.39
CA LYS A 154 8.81 24.61 -5.08
C LYS A 154 9.65 25.16 -6.26
N ASN A 155 10.18 24.28 -7.10
CA ASN A 155 11.12 24.63 -8.18
C ASN A 155 10.46 24.80 -9.58
N ILE A 156 9.18 25.15 -9.66
CA ILE A 156 8.53 25.48 -10.95
C ILE A 156 8.33 26.98 -11.10
N SER A 157 8.32 27.47 -12.34
CA SER A 157 8.00 28.87 -12.64
C SER A 157 6.57 29.24 -12.22
N ASP A 158 6.35 30.51 -11.88
CA ASP A 158 5.02 31.00 -11.49
C ASP A 158 3.97 30.83 -12.60
N ALA A 159 4.37 31.00 -13.88
CA ALA A 159 3.49 30.72 -15.02
C ALA A 159 3.04 29.25 -15.06
N LYS A 160 3.97 28.31 -14.84
CA LYS A 160 3.65 26.87 -14.79
C LYS A 160 2.79 26.53 -13.57
N ARG A 161 3.05 27.17 -12.43
CA ARG A 161 2.26 27.02 -11.19
C ARG A 161 0.82 27.46 -11.39
N LYS A 162 0.60 28.66 -11.94
CA LYS A 162 -0.73 29.19 -12.24
C LYS A 162 -1.50 28.28 -13.21
N ARG A 163 -0.82 27.76 -14.24
CA ARG A 163 -1.44 26.80 -15.17
C ARG A 163 -1.88 25.53 -14.46
N LEU A 164 -1.00 24.95 -13.62
CA LEU A 164 -1.33 23.74 -12.86
C LEU A 164 -2.46 23.97 -11.86
N SER A 165 -2.49 25.10 -11.13
CA SER A 165 -3.57 25.35 -10.18
C SER A 165 -4.92 25.52 -10.89
N GLN A 166 -4.96 26.21 -12.04
CA GLN A 166 -6.15 26.31 -12.88
C GLN A 166 -6.62 24.94 -13.40
N GLU A 167 -5.67 24.11 -13.86
CA GLU A 167 -5.91 22.72 -14.27
C GLU A 167 -6.61 21.91 -13.15
N PHE A 168 -6.18 22.05 -11.90
CA PHE A 168 -6.78 21.33 -10.76
C PHE A 168 -8.09 21.96 -10.26
N HIS A 169 -8.28 23.28 -10.32
CA HIS A 169 -9.58 23.91 -10.06
C HIS A 169 -10.64 23.47 -11.07
N GLN A 170 -10.29 23.41 -12.36
CA GLN A 170 -11.19 22.88 -13.38
C GLN A 170 -11.56 21.43 -13.10
N GLN A 171 -10.59 20.61 -12.69
CA GLN A 171 -10.85 19.22 -12.33
C GLN A 171 -11.76 19.10 -11.11
N ALA A 172 -11.60 19.97 -10.10
CA ALA A 172 -12.50 20.01 -8.96
C ALA A 172 -13.95 20.31 -9.37
N SER A 173 -14.15 21.26 -10.30
CA SER A 173 -15.48 21.53 -10.88
C SER A 173 -16.05 20.31 -11.59
N ASN A 174 -15.26 19.64 -12.43
CA ASN A 174 -15.70 18.43 -13.15
C ASN A 174 -16.16 17.31 -12.18
N PHE A 175 -15.47 17.16 -11.05
CA PHE A 175 -15.86 16.21 -10.00
C PHE A 175 -17.15 16.62 -9.28
N MET A 176 -17.36 17.91 -9.01
CA MET A 176 -18.62 18.39 -8.46
C MET A 176 -19.80 18.16 -9.40
N ASP A 177 -19.60 18.40 -10.70
CA ASP A 177 -20.60 18.10 -11.73
C ASP A 177 -20.92 16.60 -11.79
N ALA A 178 -19.89 15.76 -11.69
CA ALA A 178 -20.06 14.31 -11.60
C ALA A 178 -20.82 13.86 -10.33
N ALA A 179 -20.75 14.61 -9.24
CA ALA A 179 -21.41 14.32 -7.97
C ALA A 179 -22.88 14.80 -7.88
N GLN A 180 -23.44 15.41 -8.94
CA GLN A 180 -24.80 15.96 -8.91
C GLN A 180 -25.90 14.90 -8.76
N SER A 181 -25.69 13.68 -9.28
CA SER A 181 -26.64 12.57 -9.15
C SER A 181 -25.92 11.23 -9.23
N GLN A 182 -26.55 10.16 -8.75
CA GLN A 182 -25.99 8.81 -8.85
C GLN A 182 -25.78 8.38 -10.31
N GLN A 183 -26.70 8.76 -11.21
CA GLN A 183 -26.58 8.44 -12.64
C GLN A 183 -25.39 9.17 -13.28
N THR A 184 -25.19 10.45 -12.95
CA THR A 184 -24.03 11.23 -13.42
C THR A 184 -22.73 10.68 -12.85
N ALA A 185 -22.72 10.26 -11.57
CA ALA A 185 -21.57 9.69 -10.89
C ALA A 185 -21.10 8.38 -11.55
N ILE A 186 -22.06 7.52 -11.94
CA ILE A 186 -21.79 6.27 -12.68
C ILE A 186 -21.20 6.59 -14.05
N LYS A 187 -21.84 7.48 -14.83
CA LYS A 187 -21.36 7.87 -16.17
C LYS A 187 -19.97 8.49 -16.14
N SER A 188 -19.65 9.19 -15.05
CA SER A 188 -18.40 9.94 -14.87
C SER A 188 -17.37 9.19 -14.03
N ALA A 189 -17.58 7.91 -13.71
CA ALA A 189 -16.65 7.12 -12.88
C ALA A 189 -15.21 7.12 -13.41
N HIS A 190 -15.03 7.26 -14.73
CA HIS A 190 -13.74 7.37 -15.38
C HIS A 190 -12.88 8.56 -14.90
N LEU A 191 -13.50 9.62 -14.36
CA LEU A 191 -12.77 10.77 -13.80
C LEU A 191 -11.97 10.36 -12.55
N LEU A 192 -12.50 9.45 -11.73
CA LEU A 192 -11.81 8.95 -10.53
C LEU A 192 -10.54 8.19 -10.88
N PHE A 193 -10.49 7.54 -12.05
CA PHE A 193 -9.29 6.85 -12.54
C PHE A 193 -8.12 7.81 -12.80
N GLN A 194 -8.39 9.10 -12.96
CA GLN A 194 -7.32 10.09 -13.10
C GLN A 194 -6.57 10.31 -11.78
N LEU A 195 -7.26 10.20 -10.63
CA LEU A 195 -6.64 10.27 -9.31
C LEU A 195 -5.87 9.00 -8.96
N ASP A 196 -6.25 7.85 -9.54
CA ASP A 196 -5.51 6.59 -9.38
C ASP A 196 -4.10 6.62 -9.96
N GLN A 197 -3.71 7.68 -10.65
CA GLN A 197 -2.34 7.83 -11.13
C GLN A 197 -1.30 8.00 -10.01
N THR A 198 -1.73 8.35 -8.80
CA THR A 198 -0.87 8.29 -7.61
C THR A 198 -0.85 6.95 -6.93
N LEU A 199 -1.84 6.10 -7.22
CA LEU A 199 -1.83 4.74 -6.75
C LEU A 199 -0.65 4.00 -7.38
N ASP A 200 0.19 3.46 -6.52
CA ASP A 200 1.16 2.46 -6.91
C ASP A 200 0.82 1.16 -6.18
N ALA A 201 1.46 0.10 -6.63
CA ALA A 201 1.37 -1.18 -5.98
C ALA A 201 2.81 -1.57 -5.66
N ASP A 202 3.05 -2.07 -4.46
CA ASP A 202 4.35 -2.67 -4.17
C ASP A 202 4.16 -4.13 -3.82
N HIS A 203 5.13 -4.93 -4.24
CA HIS A 203 5.21 -6.27 -3.69
C HIS A 203 5.60 -6.12 -2.23
N VAL A 204 4.86 -6.77 -1.33
CA VAL A 204 5.23 -6.80 0.09
C VAL A 204 6.68 -7.26 0.22
N ILE A 205 7.02 -8.34 -0.49
CA ILE A 205 8.39 -8.83 -0.69
C ILE A 205 8.88 -8.42 -2.08
N ASN A 206 9.98 -7.67 -2.16
CA ASN A 206 10.49 -7.21 -3.45
C ASN A 206 10.73 -8.37 -4.44
N ARG A 207 10.28 -8.18 -5.70
CA ARG A 207 10.47 -9.13 -6.81
C ARG A 207 11.91 -9.62 -6.98
N LYS A 208 12.92 -8.77 -6.72
CA LYS A 208 14.35 -9.15 -6.81
C LYS A 208 14.75 -10.18 -5.76
N SER A 209 14.11 -10.13 -4.59
CA SER A 209 14.34 -11.06 -3.48
C SER A 209 13.78 -12.46 -3.80
N LEU A 210 12.81 -12.54 -4.71
CA LEU A 210 12.16 -13.77 -5.18
C LEU A 210 12.78 -14.35 -6.46
N ASN A 211 13.95 -13.87 -6.90
CA ASN A 211 14.54 -14.28 -8.18
C ASN A 211 14.85 -15.79 -8.28
N LYS A 212 15.13 -16.44 -7.15
CA LYS A 212 15.34 -17.89 -7.02
C LYS A 212 14.03 -18.69 -6.93
N LEU A 213 12.88 -18.02 -6.84
CA LEU A 213 11.55 -18.60 -6.75
C LEU A 213 10.72 -18.14 -7.99
N PRO A 214 10.96 -18.73 -9.17
CA PRO A 214 10.44 -18.20 -10.43
C PRO A 214 8.91 -18.22 -10.54
N GLU A 215 8.27 -19.13 -9.79
CA GLU A 215 6.83 -19.31 -9.73
C GLU A 215 6.18 -18.62 -8.54
N ALA A 216 6.93 -17.80 -7.78
CA ALA A 216 6.45 -17.21 -6.55
C ALA A 216 5.17 -16.39 -6.74
N TRP A 217 4.29 -16.48 -5.75
CA TRP A 217 3.13 -15.64 -5.58
C TRP A 217 3.33 -14.74 -4.38
N VAL A 218 2.98 -13.47 -4.52
CA VAL A 218 3.31 -12.45 -3.53
C VAL A 218 2.12 -11.55 -3.29
N MET A 219 1.92 -11.22 -2.02
CA MET A 219 0.92 -10.26 -1.61
C MET A 219 1.32 -8.88 -2.12
N ILE A 220 0.35 -8.14 -2.63
CA ILE A 220 0.53 -6.77 -3.09
C ILE A 220 -0.09 -5.81 -2.09
N ALA A 221 0.70 -4.82 -1.68
CA ALA A 221 0.22 -3.72 -0.88
C ALA A 221 -0.20 -2.56 -1.79
N PRO A 222 -1.39 -1.96 -1.59
CA PRO A 222 -1.67 -0.64 -2.14
C PRO A 222 -0.70 0.35 -1.50
N VAL A 223 0.02 1.14 -2.29
CA VAL A 223 0.93 2.16 -1.77
C VAL A 223 0.79 3.45 -2.58
N ILE A 224 1.24 4.56 -2.01
CA ILE A 224 1.36 5.79 -2.76
C ILE A 224 2.63 5.75 -3.60
N SER A 225 2.52 6.20 -4.84
CA SER A 225 3.63 6.41 -5.75
C SER A 225 4.74 7.26 -5.11
N GLY A 226 5.86 6.64 -4.75
CA GLY A 226 7.02 7.32 -4.17
C GLY A 226 7.15 7.13 -2.67
N ALA A 227 6.06 6.80 -1.97
CA ALA A 227 6.11 6.36 -0.59
C ALA A 227 6.94 5.07 -0.51
N ASN A 228 7.84 4.99 0.47
CA ASN A 228 8.65 3.81 0.80
C ASN A 228 9.68 3.35 -0.24
N GLN A 229 9.92 4.08 -1.33
CA GLN A 229 10.92 3.65 -2.31
C GLN A 229 12.34 3.61 -1.74
N SER A 230 12.79 4.63 -1.01
CA SER A 230 14.18 4.67 -0.53
C SER A 230 14.40 3.74 0.67
N PHE A 231 13.42 3.59 1.58
CA PHE A 231 13.51 2.75 2.78
C PHE A 231 13.34 1.31 2.39
N GLY A 232 12.30 1.02 1.59
CA GLY A 232 12.14 -0.28 0.96
C GLY A 232 13.39 -0.68 0.20
N ARG A 233 14.01 0.20 -0.60
CA ARG A 233 15.29 -0.13 -1.26
C ARG A 233 16.42 -0.43 -0.28
N LEU A 234 16.57 0.35 0.80
CA LEU A 234 17.62 0.13 1.81
C LEU A 234 17.41 -1.21 2.52
N ILE A 235 16.21 -1.45 3.02
CA ILE A 235 15.83 -2.69 3.70
C ILE A 235 16.00 -3.89 2.76
N GLU A 236 15.50 -3.81 1.52
CA GLU A 236 15.62 -4.92 0.55
C GLU A 236 17.05 -5.16 0.08
N ALA A 237 17.92 -4.14 0.07
CA ALA A 237 19.34 -4.32 -0.23
C ALA A 237 20.09 -5.05 0.90
N LYS A 238 19.59 -4.94 2.13
CA LYS A 238 20.16 -5.54 3.34
C LYS A 238 19.50 -6.86 3.72
N ALA A 239 18.35 -7.18 3.14
CA ALA A 239 17.64 -8.41 3.42
C ALA A 239 18.28 -9.59 2.68
N THR A 240 18.54 -10.68 3.40
CA THR A 240 19.04 -11.91 2.80
C THR A 240 18.05 -12.45 1.77
N LYS A 241 18.59 -12.99 0.67
CA LYS A 241 17.77 -13.60 -0.40
C LYS A 241 17.22 -14.93 0.07
N PHE A 242 16.00 -15.25 -0.36
CA PHE A 242 15.37 -16.53 -0.06
C PHE A 242 16.07 -17.69 -0.79
N LEU A 243 16.02 -18.88 -0.18
CA LEU A 243 16.54 -20.09 -0.78
C LEU A 243 15.52 -20.65 -1.80
N PRO A 244 15.95 -21.47 -2.78
CA PRO A 244 15.05 -22.01 -3.81
C PRO A 244 13.98 -22.98 -3.27
N ASP A 245 14.23 -23.56 -2.10
CA ASP A 245 13.36 -24.52 -1.44
C ASP A 245 12.28 -23.85 -0.58
N THR A 246 12.50 -22.63 -0.09
CA THR A 246 11.55 -21.84 0.72
C THR A 246 10.13 -21.88 0.12
N GLU A 247 9.21 -22.53 0.85
CA GLU A 247 7.82 -22.75 0.45
C GLU A 247 6.94 -21.56 0.77
N VAL A 248 7.11 -20.97 1.96
CA VAL A 248 6.35 -19.81 2.42
C VAL A 248 7.29 -18.76 3.01
N ILE A 249 7.03 -17.51 2.69
CA ILE A 249 7.71 -16.35 3.25
C ILE A 249 6.68 -15.60 4.07
N TYR A 250 6.97 -15.39 5.34
CA TYR A 250 6.06 -14.72 6.27
C TYR A 250 6.40 -13.24 6.42
N PHE A 251 5.44 -12.49 6.96
CA PHE A 251 5.73 -11.15 7.45
C PHE A 251 6.72 -11.20 8.62
N ASP A 252 7.49 -10.12 8.71
CA ASP A 252 8.33 -9.79 9.86
C ASP A 252 8.10 -8.31 10.22
N ALA A 253 8.54 -7.90 11.40
CA ALA A 253 8.33 -6.54 11.88
C ALA A 253 8.98 -5.45 10.99
N ILE A 254 10.13 -5.74 10.34
CA ILE A 254 10.83 -4.78 9.48
C ILE A 254 10.10 -4.65 8.13
N THR A 255 9.68 -5.76 7.54
CA THR A 255 8.84 -5.80 6.35
C THR A 255 7.49 -5.11 6.61
N THR A 256 6.92 -5.28 7.80
CA THR A 256 5.68 -4.60 8.19
C THR A 256 5.90 -3.11 8.41
N LEU A 257 6.98 -2.71 9.08
CA LEU A 257 7.35 -1.29 9.25
C LEU A 257 7.44 -0.57 7.90
N LYS A 258 8.02 -1.21 6.87
CA LYS A 258 8.05 -0.69 5.49
C LYS A 258 6.64 -0.37 4.97
N LEU A 259 5.62 -1.11 5.37
CA LEU A 259 4.23 -0.89 4.93
C LEU A 259 3.47 0.14 5.76
N PHE A 260 3.96 0.47 6.96
CA PHE A 260 3.31 1.43 7.87
C PHE A 260 3.99 2.80 7.89
N ALA A 261 5.26 2.88 7.48
CA ALA A 261 5.98 4.15 7.38
C ALA A 261 5.42 5.02 6.24
N PRO A 262 5.02 6.28 6.50
CA PRO A 262 4.58 7.20 5.45
C PRO A 262 5.76 7.88 4.74
N THR A 263 6.87 8.11 5.45
CA THR A 263 8.05 8.81 4.94
C THR A 263 9.35 8.21 5.50
N MET A 264 10.45 8.51 4.83
CA MET A 264 11.80 8.07 5.18
C MET A 264 12.31 8.70 6.48
N PRO A 265 12.91 7.94 7.40
CA PRO A 265 13.84 8.53 8.35
C PRO A 265 15.11 8.97 7.62
N SER A 266 15.46 10.26 7.70
CA SER A 266 16.70 10.80 7.11
C SER A 266 17.94 10.56 7.97
N CYS A 267 17.76 10.06 9.20
CA CYS A 267 18.83 9.77 10.14
C CYS A 267 18.36 8.74 11.19
N PRO A 268 19.28 8.09 11.93
CA PRO A 268 18.95 7.10 12.96
C PRO A 268 17.95 7.60 14.00
N LYS A 269 18.09 8.86 14.46
CA LYS A 269 17.15 9.47 15.42
C LYS A 269 15.71 9.50 14.89
N LYS A 270 15.52 9.78 13.60
CA LYS A 270 14.20 9.74 12.96
C LYS A 270 13.71 8.31 12.77
N ALA A 271 14.60 7.34 12.57
CA ALA A 271 14.23 5.93 12.43
C ALA A 271 13.65 5.39 13.74
N ASN A 272 14.25 5.72 14.88
CA ASN A 272 13.72 5.36 16.20
C ASN A 272 12.35 5.97 16.45
N ALA A 273 12.15 7.25 16.16
CA ALA A 273 10.83 7.89 16.31
C ALA A 273 9.75 7.25 15.42
N ILE A 274 10.10 6.84 14.20
CA ILE A 274 9.18 6.11 13.31
C ILE A 274 8.90 4.71 13.88
N PHE A 275 9.91 4.04 14.44
CA PHE A 275 9.74 2.73 15.05
C PHE A 275 8.86 2.80 16.31
N ASP A 276 9.06 3.79 17.18
CA ASP A 276 8.23 4.03 18.35
C ASP A 276 6.78 4.31 17.93
N SER A 277 6.57 5.15 16.91
CA SER A 277 5.23 5.40 16.36
C SER A 277 4.62 4.15 15.72
N PHE A 278 5.42 3.27 15.13
CA PHE A 278 4.96 2.01 14.56
C PHE A 278 4.54 1.04 15.66
N GLU A 279 5.35 0.87 16.71
CA GLU A 279 5.04 0.01 17.86
C GLU A 279 3.76 0.48 18.59
N GLN A 280 3.59 1.79 18.77
CA GLN A 280 2.40 2.38 19.38
C GLN A 280 1.10 2.11 18.62
N ARG A 281 1.16 1.69 17.35
CA ARG A 281 -0.04 1.29 16.60
C ARG A 281 -0.56 -0.08 17.01
N PHE A 282 0.21 -0.87 17.75
CA PHE A 282 -0.16 -2.23 18.13
C PHE A 282 -0.52 -2.31 19.62
N GLN A 283 -1.53 -3.11 19.94
CA GLN A 283 -1.74 -3.66 21.27
C GLN A 283 -0.70 -4.76 21.50
N THR A 284 0.46 -4.37 22.03
CA THR A 284 1.61 -5.27 22.12
C THR A 284 1.42 -6.35 23.19
N SER A 285 1.40 -7.61 22.75
CA SER A 285 1.61 -8.75 23.65
C SER A 285 3.10 -8.89 23.99
N VAL A 286 3.43 -9.75 24.95
CA VAL A 286 4.83 -10.04 25.31
C VAL A 286 5.62 -10.58 24.10
N GLU A 287 5.00 -11.45 23.32
CA GLU A 287 5.59 -12.08 22.13
C GLU A 287 5.83 -11.06 21.01
N LEU A 288 4.84 -10.22 20.70
CA LEU A 288 5.00 -9.14 19.73
C LEU A 288 6.07 -8.15 20.17
N ASN A 289 6.09 -7.78 21.45
CA ASN A 289 7.10 -6.86 21.99
C ASN A 289 8.53 -7.42 21.79
N GLN A 290 8.73 -8.73 21.98
CA GLN A 290 10.02 -9.35 21.67
C GLN A 290 10.39 -9.27 20.18
N GLU A 291 9.41 -9.42 19.27
CA GLU A 291 9.65 -9.20 17.84
C GLU A 291 10.00 -7.74 17.53
N PHE A 292 9.33 -6.77 18.16
CA PHE A 292 9.67 -5.35 18.05
C PHE A 292 11.09 -5.05 18.56
N ILE A 293 11.46 -5.53 19.74
CA ILE A 293 12.81 -5.34 20.31
C ILE A 293 13.89 -5.87 19.36
N ARG A 294 13.71 -7.10 18.83
CA ARG A 294 14.65 -7.70 17.87
C ARG A 294 14.75 -6.90 16.58
N ALA A 295 13.61 -6.43 16.06
CA ALA A 295 13.56 -5.65 14.83
C ALA A 295 14.18 -4.26 15.00
N ARG A 296 13.96 -3.61 16.16
CA ARG A 296 14.58 -2.32 16.51
C ARG A 296 16.09 -2.43 16.57
N ALA A 297 16.61 -3.46 17.25
CA ALA A 297 18.04 -3.71 17.34
C ALA A 297 18.66 -3.95 15.95
N THR A 298 18.04 -4.82 15.15
CA THR A 298 18.46 -5.07 13.76
C THR A 298 18.46 -3.80 12.92
N LEU A 299 17.37 -3.02 12.94
CA LEU A 299 17.25 -1.81 12.14
C LEU A 299 18.29 -0.75 12.54
N THR A 300 18.53 -0.59 13.84
CA THR A 300 19.57 0.32 14.36
C THR A 300 20.94 -0.10 13.85
N GLY A 301 21.26 -1.39 13.99
CA GLY A 301 22.53 -1.95 13.53
C GLY A 301 22.75 -1.84 12.02
N LEU A 302 21.67 -1.96 11.23
CA LEU A 302 21.74 -1.76 9.77
C LEU A 302 22.03 -0.30 9.39
N LEU A 303 21.51 0.65 10.17
CA LEU A 303 21.66 2.09 9.92
C LEU A 303 23.01 2.64 10.41
N ASP A 304 23.56 2.10 11.49
CA ASP A 304 24.88 2.48 12.01
C ASP A 304 26.04 1.67 11.41
N GLY A 305 25.74 0.60 10.67
CA GLY A 305 26.70 -0.23 9.96
C GLY A 305 27.29 -1.39 10.77
N THR A 306 26.82 -1.62 11.99
CA THR A 306 27.23 -2.76 12.83
C THR A 306 26.60 -4.09 12.39
N VAL A 307 25.48 -4.04 11.65
CA VAL A 307 24.83 -5.20 11.04
C VAL A 307 24.92 -5.09 9.52
N ALA A 308 25.44 -6.12 8.86
CA ALA A 308 25.64 -6.12 7.42
C ALA A 308 24.35 -6.47 6.65
N ASP A 309 23.60 -7.45 7.15
CA ASP A 309 22.37 -7.99 6.57
C ASP A 309 21.41 -8.55 7.65
N PHE A 310 20.20 -8.94 7.25
CA PHE A 310 19.25 -9.59 8.14
C PHE A 310 18.41 -10.65 7.43
N PHE A 311 18.01 -11.68 8.18
CA PHE A 311 17.16 -12.76 7.70
C PHE A 311 15.68 -12.41 7.83
N ARG A 312 14.92 -12.68 6.77
CA ARG A 312 13.46 -12.67 6.79
C ARG A 312 12.93 -14.06 7.09
N ALA A 313 11.77 -14.12 7.73
CA ALA A 313 11.16 -15.39 8.10
C ALA A 313 10.65 -16.14 6.86
N GLY A 314 11.17 -17.35 6.65
CA GLY A 314 10.67 -18.30 5.65
C GLY A 314 10.82 -19.73 6.15
N ASN A 315 9.97 -20.63 5.66
CA ASN A 315 10.08 -22.07 5.85
C ASN A 315 10.15 -22.78 4.50
#